data_AF-A0A7S0C2D3-F1
#
_entry.id   AF-A0A7S0C2D3-F1
#
_cell.length_a   1.000
_cell.length_b   1.000
_cell.length_c   1.000
_cell.angle_alpha   90.00
_cell.angle_beta   90.00
_cell.angle_gamma   90.00
#
_symmetry.space_group_name_H-M   'P 1'
#
loop_
_entity.id
_entity.type
_entity.pdbx_description
1 polymer ?
#
loop_
_entity_poly.entity_id
_entity_poly.type
_entity_poly.pdbx_seq_one_letter_code
_entity_poly.pdbx_strand_id
1 'polypeptide(L)'
;LPLPGPAFRFKSEFYHSLFFCSLWKHISSQMEARDPNDAYIYGGADGEYIPKNARKVYYTANITAIMVEAASECKHITSVVHPDSVIPIEGWAYFSCSAIRKLRFSSTLQTIGFRSFDKCSSITTLKLPPTLHTIDMFGFESCSSLRMITLQDPHKPLCLKTIKEGAFACCESIASIPYFPFLEIIESDAFTGCLSLTEVTLGPSVISA
;
A
#
# COMPACT_ATOMS: atom_id res chain seq x y z
N LEU A 1 37.82 28.36 4.01
CA LEU A 1 37.91 26.99 4.57
C LEU A 1 36.58 26.63 5.20
N PRO A 2 35.71 25.84 4.55
CA PRO A 2 34.59 25.22 5.24
C PRO A 2 34.99 23.83 5.76
N LEU A 3 34.50 23.52 6.96
CA LEU A 3 34.73 22.31 7.75
C LEU A 3 34.21 21.04 7.04
N PRO A 4 34.77 19.86 7.33
CA PRO A 4 34.34 18.61 6.72
C PRO A 4 32.99 18.17 7.31
N GLY A 5 31.98 17.99 6.46
CA GLY A 5 30.71 17.35 6.83
C GLY A 5 30.89 15.86 7.16
N PRO A 6 29.93 15.23 7.88
CA PRO A 6 30.12 13.91 8.45
C PRO A 6 30.33 12.85 7.35
N ALA A 7 31.49 12.23 7.39
CA ALA A 7 31.85 11.10 6.57
C ALA A 7 31.04 9.87 6.97
N PHE A 8 30.08 9.45 6.13
CA PHE A 8 29.42 8.17 6.29
C PHE A 8 30.37 7.06 5.82
N ARG A 9 30.98 6.36 6.79
CA ARG A 9 31.68 5.09 6.57
C ARG A 9 30.64 3.99 6.36
N PHE A 10 30.55 3.48 5.13
CA PHE A 10 29.82 2.24 4.84
C PHE A 10 30.66 1.04 5.31
N LYS A 11 30.11 0.20 6.19
CA LYS A 11 30.68 -1.11 6.51
C LYS A 11 29.98 -2.19 5.68
N SER A 12 30.81 -2.83 4.86
CA SER A 12 30.81 -4.20 4.31
C SER A 12 29.60 -4.75 3.54
N GLU A 13 29.91 -5.06 2.27
CA GLU A 13 29.55 -6.28 1.51
C GLU A 13 28.13 -6.38 0.95
N PHE A 14 27.91 -5.83 -0.25
CA PHE A 14 27.89 -6.60 -1.52
C PHE A 14 27.87 -5.63 -2.73
N TYR A 15 28.71 -5.89 -3.73
CA TYR A 15 28.82 -5.24 -5.05
C TYR A 15 27.49 -5.31 -5.83
N HIS A 16 27.08 -4.48 -6.80
CA HIS A 16 27.66 -3.58 -7.82
C HIS A 16 26.55 -2.54 -8.13
N SER A 17 26.77 -1.23 -8.26
CA SER A 17 27.19 -0.64 -9.55
C SER A 17 27.18 0.89 -9.43
N LEU A 18 28.25 1.52 -9.91
CA LEU A 18 28.44 2.97 -10.03
C LEU A 18 27.34 3.69 -10.83
N PHE A 19 26.45 2.96 -11.52
CA PHE A 19 25.25 3.48 -12.19
C PHE A 19 24.26 4.13 -11.22
N PHE A 20 24.13 3.58 -10.01
CA PHE A 20 23.20 4.11 -9.01
C PHE A 20 23.63 5.47 -8.48
N CYS A 21 24.94 5.76 -8.40
CA CYS A 21 25.42 7.02 -7.86
C CYS A 21 25.19 8.19 -8.84
N SER A 22 25.31 7.97 -10.14
CA SER A 22 25.04 9.00 -11.16
C SER A 22 23.53 9.19 -11.36
N LEU A 23 22.75 8.11 -11.38
CA LEU A 23 21.29 8.18 -11.50
C LEU A 23 20.65 8.82 -10.26
N TRP A 24 21.10 8.46 -9.05
CA TRP A 24 20.69 9.10 -7.80
C TRP A 24 21.05 10.59 -7.76
N LYS A 25 22.26 10.98 -8.19
CA LYS A 25 22.65 12.39 -8.29
C LYS A 25 21.84 13.16 -9.34
N HIS A 26 21.51 12.53 -10.46
CA HIS A 26 20.70 13.13 -11.51
C HIS A 26 19.24 13.30 -11.07
N ILE A 27 18.65 12.30 -10.43
CA ILE A 27 17.25 12.33 -9.97
C ILE A 27 17.08 13.25 -8.75
N SER A 28 18.00 13.19 -7.78
CA SER A 28 18.00 14.15 -6.65
C SER A 28 18.22 15.60 -7.09
N SER A 29 18.78 15.85 -8.29
CA SER A 29 18.89 17.19 -8.87
C SER A 29 17.61 17.68 -9.56
N GLN A 30 16.71 16.77 -9.95
CA GLN A 30 15.44 17.07 -10.62
C GLN A 30 14.24 17.05 -9.66
N MET A 31 14.40 16.42 -8.49
CA MET A 31 13.40 16.40 -7.43
C MET A 31 13.79 17.43 -6.37
N GLU A 32 12.95 18.45 -6.14
CA GLU A 32 13.08 19.37 -5.00
C GLU A 32 13.45 18.56 -3.76
N ALA A 33 14.53 18.93 -3.07
CA ALA A 33 15.10 18.20 -1.94
C ALA A 33 14.04 17.71 -0.93
N ARG A 34 13.51 16.51 -1.18
CA ARG A 34 12.52 15.85 -0.34
C ARG A 34 13.31 15.03 0.66
N ASP A 35 13.19 15.45 1.92
CA ASP A 35 13.67 14.83 3.16
C ASP A 35 14.64 13.64 2.98
N PRO A 36 15.88 13.68 3.50
CA PRO A 36 16.82 12.56 3.45
C PRO A 36 16.29 11.26 4.10
N ASN A 37 15.14 11.32 4.79
CA ASN A 37 14.40 10.18 5.33
C ASN A 37 13.22 9.73 4.45
N ASP A 38 13.14 10.11 3.18
CA ASP A 38 12.15 9.57 2.24
C ASP A 38 12.79 8.47 1.36
N ALA A 39 12.06 7.37 1.11
CA ALA A 39 12.44 6.32 0.19
C ALA A 39 11.82 6.57 -1.19
N TYR A 40 12.60 6.29 -2.24
CA TYR A 40 12.14 6.26 -3.62
C TYR A 40 12.31 4.86 -4.14
N ILE A 41 11.21 4.29 -4.62
CA ILE A 41 11.20 3.02 -5.31
C ILE A 41 11.20 3.32 -6.82
N TYR A 42 12.17 2.79 -7.54
CA TYR A 42 12.35 2.78 -8.99
C TYR A 42 12.04 1.35 -9.44
N GLY A 43 11.04 1.19 -10.31
CA GLY A 43 10.53 -0.13 -10.65
C GLY A 43 11.57 -1.04 -11.29
N GLY A 44 11.52 -2.33 -10.92
CA GLY A 44 12.13 -3.42 -11.67
C GLY A 44 12.73 -4.52 -10.81
N ALA A 45 12.04 -5.68 -10.80
CA ALA A 45 12.47 -7.06 -10.49
C ALA A 45 13.16 -7.39 -9.15
N ASP A 46 13.98 -6.51 -8.60
CA ASP A 46 14.93 -6.84 -7.55
C ASP A 46 14.68 -5.89 -6.38
N GLY A 47 13.80 -6.33 -5.47
CA GLY A 47 13.33 -5.61 -4.28
C GLY A 47 14.25 -4.48 -3.83
N GLU A 48 13.86 -3.25 -4.14
CA GLU A 48 14.70 -2.11 -3.83
C GLU A 48 14.78 -1.88 -2.33
N TYR A 49 15.99 -1.57 -1.88
CA TYR A 49 16.32 -1.29 -0.49
C TYR A 49 15.52 -0.09 0.03
N ILE A 50 14.54 -0.34 0.90
CA ILE A 50 13.92 0.73 1.70
C ILE A 50 14.83 1.02 2.90
N PRO A 51 15.37 2.25 3.03
CA PRO A 51 16.17 2.63 4.18
C PRO A 51 15.42 2.44 5.49
N LYS A 52 16.10 1.95 6.54
CA LYS A 52 15.52 1.72 7.87
C LYS A 52 14.99 2.99 8.56
N ASN A 53 15.34 4.17 8.07
CA ASN A 53 14.86 5.47 8.55
C ASN A 53 13.78 6.09 7.65
N ALA A 54 13.41 5.44 6.54
CA ALA A 54 12.47 5.98 5.57
C ALA A 54 11.04 6.14 6.11
N ARG A 55 10.56 7.38 6.26
CA ARG A 55 9.22 7.66 6.78
C ARG A 55 8.15 7.69 5.69
N LYS A 56 8.54 7.91 4.44
CA LYS A 56 7.64 7.95 3.29
C LYS A 56 8.22 7.13 2.15
N VAL A 57 7.33 6.56 1.34
CA VAL A 57 7.68 5.86 0.10
C VAL A 57 7.03 6.57 -1.07
N TYR A 58 7.87 6.91 -2.05
CA TYR A 58 7.49 7.42 -3.36
C TYR A 58 7.90 6.42 -4.43
N TYR A 59 7.22 6.49 -5.56
CA TYR A 59 7.49 5.65 -6.72
C TYR A 59 7.73 6.55 -7.93
N THR A 60 8.65 6.18 -8.80
CA THR A 60 8.82 6.91 -10.06
C THR A 60 7.67 6.68 -11.02
N ALA A 61 7.45 7.64 -11.92
CA ALA A 61 6.57 7.42 -13.06
C ALA A 61 7.18 6.28 -13.90
N ASN A 62 6.38 5.25 -14.22
CA ASN A 62 6.71 4.05 -15.02
C ASN A 62 6.90 2.75 -14.24
N ILE A 63 6.63 2.71 -12.93
CA ILE A 63 6.52 1.41 -12.23
C ILE A 63 5.28 0.70 -12.72
N THR A 64 5.39 -0.58 -13.09
CA THR A 64 4.30 -1.39 -13.63
C THR A 64 3.66 -2.35 -12.63
N ALA A 65 4.26 -2.54 -11.45
CA ALA A 65 3.76 -3.36 -10.34
C ALA A 65 4.48 -3.02 -9.01
N ILE A 66 3.80 -3.15 -7.87
CA ILE A 66 4.47 -3.20 -6.56
C ILE A 66 4.71 -4.67 -6.27
N MET A 67 5.97 -5.07 -6.25
CA MET A 67 6.37 -6.46 -6.16
C MET A 67 6.10 -7.07 -4.79
N VAL A 68 6.13 -8.40 -4.74
CA VAL A 68 6.08 -9.16 -3.50
C VAL A 68 7.09 -8.63 -2.48
N GLU A 69 6.62 -8.42 -1.25
CA GLU A 69 7.43 -7.96 -0.10
C GLU A 69 8.16 -6.62 -0.28
N ALA A 70 7.80 -5.77 -1.26
CA ALA A 70 8.50 -4.53 -1.60
C ALA A 70 8.86 -3.62 -0.40
N ALA A 71 8.01 -3.57 0.61
CA ALA A 71 8.20 -2.83 1.86
C ALA A 71 7.84 -3.65 3.10
N SER A 72 7.86 -4.98 3.03
CA SER A 72 7.45 -5.86 4.13
C SER A 72 8.18 -5.52 5.43
N GLU A 73 7.46 -5.58 6.55
CA GLU A 73 7.92 -5.33 7.92
C GLU A 73 8.54 -3.95 8.18
N CYS A 74 8.37 -2.97 7.28
CA CYS A 74 8.86 -1.61 7.48
C CYS A 74 7.99 -0.84 8.50
N LYS A 75 8.28 -1.04 9.79
CA LYS A 75 7.54 -0.48 10.95
C LYS A 75 7.63 1.04 11.10
N HIS A 76 8.45 1.71 10.30
CA HIS A 76 8.72 3.15 10.38
C HIS A 76 8.08 3.96 9.25
N ILE A 77 7.58 3.30 8.20
CA ILE A 77 6.90 3.97 7.09
C ILE A 77 5.54 4.47 7.57
N THR A 78 5.31 5.76 7.39
CA THR A 78 4.06 6.44 7.78
C THR A 78 3.20 6.86 6.60
N SER A 79 3.79 6.96 5.40
CA SER A 79 3.12 7.45 4.19
C SER A 79 3.54 6.65 2.96
N VAL A 80 2.57 6.11 2.23
CA VAL A 80 2.75 5.42 0.95
C VAL A 80 1.85 6.08 -0.08
N VAL A 81 2.45 6.53 -1.20
CA VAL A 81 1.73 7.21 -2.27
C VAL A 81 2.07 6.53 -3.60
N HIS A 82 1.21 5.62 -4.04
CA HIS A 82 1.36 4.96 -5.34
C HIS A 82 1.12 5.95 -6.49
N PRO A 83 1.88 5.88 -7.60
CA PRO A 83 1.70 6.71 -8.78
C PRO A 83 0.57 6.13 -9.66
N ASP A 84 -0.02 6.96 -10.51
CA ASP A 84 -1.17 6.53 -11.33
C ASP A 84 -0.76 5.69 -12.56
N SER A 85 0.55 5.45 -12.74
CA SER A 85 1.12 4.65 -13.82
C SER A 85 0.90 3.14 -13.61
N VAL A 86 -0.34 2.65 -13.66
CA VAL A 86 -0.76 1.23 -13.72
C VAL A 86 0.08 0.23 -12.91
N ILE A 87 -0.44 -0.15 -11.73
CA ILE A 87 0.30 -0.98 -10.77
C ILE A 87 -0.69 -1.91 -10.05
N PRO A 88 -0.66 -3.24 -10.25
CA PRO A 88 -1.15 -4.18 -9.25
C PRO A 88 -0.23 -4.14 -8.02
N ILE A 89 -0.81 -4.34 -6.84
CA ILE A 89 -0.05 -4.54 -5.60
C ILE A 89 0.04 -6.05 -5.37
N GLU A 90 1.24 -6.62 -5.45
CA GLU A 90 1.46 -8.05 -5.25
C GLU A 90 1.41 -8.45 -3.77
N GLY A 91 1.48 -9.75 -3.51
CA GLY A 91 1.35 -10.31 -2.17
C GLY A 91 2.41 -9.79 -1.20
N TRP A 92 2.05 -9.61 0.07
CA TRP A 92 2.95 -9.16 1.15
C TRP A 92 3.66 -7.81 0.93
N ALA A 93 3.31 -7.03 -0.09
CA ALA A 93 4.01 -5.79 -0.45
C ALA A 93 4.27 -4.83 0.73
N TYR A 94 3.32 -4.70 1.67
CA TYR A 94 3.44 -3.90 2.90
C TYR A 94 3.07 -4.71 4.13
N PHE A 95 3.27 -6.03 4.10
CA PHE A 95 2.95 -6.91 5.22
C PHE A 95 3.57 -6.37 6.51
N SER A 96 2.79 -6.29 7.59
CA SER A 96 3.26 -5.85 8.90
C SER A 96 3.80 -4.41 8.93
N CYS A 97 3.46 -3.52 7.99
CA CYS A 97 3.83 -2.10 8.06
C CYS A 97 2.95 -1.32 9.04
N SER A 98 3.14 -1.54 10.33
CA SER A 98 2.22 -1.09 11.39
C SER A 98 2.16 0.43 11.62
N ALA A 99 3.00 1.24 10.96
CA ALA A 99 3.02 2.70 11.11
C ALA A 99 2.36 3.46 9.95
N ILE A 100 1.90 2.79 8.89
CA ILE A 100 1.28 3.46 7.73
C ILE A 100 0.00 4.16 8.19
N ARG A 101 -0.03 5.48 8.06
CA ARG A 101 -1.21 6.32 8.37
C ARG A 101 -1.79 6.96 7.13
N LYS A 102 -0.93 7.28 6.16
CA LYS A 102 -1.30 7.87 4.87
C LYS A 102 -1.07 6.84 3.78
N LEU A 103 -2.14 6.37 3.17
CA LEU A 103 -2.09 5.44 2.04
C LEU A 103 -2.91 6.03 0.90
N ARG A 104 -2.27 6.21 -0.26
CA ARG A 104 -2.95 6.57 -1.51
C ARG A 104 -2.67 5.50 -2.55
N PHE A 105 -3.73 4.92 -3.09
CA PHE A 105 -3.63 3.99 -4.21
C PHE A 105 -3.52 4.72 -5.55
N SER A 106 -3.01 3.98 -6.53
CA SER A 106 -3.06 4.36 -7.93
C SER A 106 -4.53 4.44 -8.38
N SER A 107 -4.89 5.47 -9.14
CA SER A 107 -6.24 5.58 -9.71
C SER A 107 -6.59 4.49 -10.72
N THR A 108 -5.61 3.66 -11.10
CA THR A 108 -5.72 2.55 -12.07
C THR A 108 -5.50 1.19 -11.42
N LEU A 109 -5.32 1.12 -10.08
CA LEU A 109 -5.14 -0.13 -9.34
C LEU A 109 -6.34 -1.06 -9.55
N GLN A 110 -6.06 -2.30 -9.94
CA GLN A 110 -7.07 -3.33 -10.19
C GLN A 110 -7.11 -4.40 -9.10
N THR A 111 -5.97 -4.73 -8.48
CA THR A 111 -5.85 -5.83 -7.54
C THR A 111 -4.98 -5.45 -6.35
N ILE A 112 -5.46 -5.78 -5.16
CA ILE A 112 -4.70 -5.77 -3.90
C ILE A 112 -4.39 -7.22 -3.55
N GLY A 113 -3.11 -7.59 -3.57
CA GLY A 113 -2.65 -8.97 -3.47
C GLY A 113 -2.69 -9.56 -2.06
N PHE A 114 -2.44 -10.87 -2.01
CA PHE A 114 -2.45 -11.70 -0.80
C PHE A 114 -1.67 -11.07 0.36
N ARG A 115 -2.30 -10.84 1.52
CA ARG A 115 -1.66 -10.23 2.72
C ARG A 115 -0.92 -8.91 2.50
N SER A 116 -1.19 -8.19 1.40
CA SER A 116 -0.38 -7.02 1.02
C SER A 116 -0.39 -5.88 2.05
N PHE A 117 -1.44 -5.72 2.85
CA PHE A 117 -1.54 -4.77 3.97
C PHE A 117 -1.92 -5.44 5.29
N ASP A 118 -1.70 -6.74 5.44
CA ASP A 118 -1.94 -7.44 6.70
C ASP A 118 -1.11 -6.82 7.84
N LYS A 119 -1.71 -6.67 9.03
CA LYS A 119 -1.12 -6.03 10.24
C LYS A 119 -0.69 -4.58 10.04
N CYS A 120 -1.24 -3.86 9.06
CA CYS A 120 -1.07 -2.41 8.93
C CYS A 120 -1.95 -1.64 9.92
N SER A 121 -1.72 -1.85 11.22
CA SER A 121 -2.61 -1.45 12.32
C SER A 121 -2.76 0.06 12.55
N SER A 122 -2.01 0.92 11.85
CA SER A 122 -2.15 2.39 11.94
C SER A 122 -3.04 3.02 10.86
N ILE A 123 -3.48 2.25 9.85
CA ILE A 123 -4.37 2.76 8.82
C ILE A 123 -5.73 3.02 9.46
N THR A 124 -6.24 4.25 9.33
CA THR A 124 -7.54 4.65 9.93
C THR A 124 -8.62 4.88 8.89
N THR A 125 -8.24 5.25 7.67
CA THR A 125 -9.15 5.44 6.54
C THR A 125 -8.53 4.83 5.30
N LEU A 126 -9.33 4.04 4.59
CA LEU A 126 -8.95 3.42 3.33
C LEU A 126 -9.76 4.05 2.20
N LYS A 127 -9.09 4.62 1.20
CA LYS A 127 -9.73 5.22 0.02
C LYS A 127 -9.54 4.30 -1.17
N LEU A 128 -10.57 3.56 -1.58
CA LEU A 128 -10.49 2.61 -2.68
C LEU A 128 -10.59 3.33 -4.02
N PRO A 129 -9.74 3.01 -5.02
CA PRO A 129 -9.84 3.58 -6.36
C PRO A 129 -11.02 2.93 -7.11
N PRO A 130 -11.70 3.68 -7.99
CA PRO A 130 -12.89 3.19 -8.68
C PRO A 130 -12.61 1.97 -9.58
N THR A 131 -11.37 1.79 -10.03
CA THR A 131 -10.93 0.67 -10.89
C THR A 131 -10.58 -0.61 -10.14
N LEU A 132 -10.65 -0.64 -8.81
CA LEU A 132 -10.31 -1.82 -8.03
C LEU A 132 -11.35 -2.92 -8.27
N HIS A 133 -10.91 -4.10 -8.69
CA HIS A 133 -11.76 -5.26 -8.98
C HIS A 133 -11.69 -6.32 -7.88
N THR A 134 -10.50 -6.52 -7.27
CA THR A 134 -10.27 -7.62 -6.34
C THR A 134 -9.46 -7.17 -5.13
N ILE A 135 -9.93 -7.56 -3.95
CA ILE A 135 -9.12 -7.61 -2.72
C ILE A 135 -8.89 -9.10 -2.42
N ASP A 136 -7.63 -9.51 -2.55
CA ASP A 136 -7.24 -10.91 -2.40
C ASP A 136 -7.20 -11.33 -0.92
N MET A 137 -6.95 -12.62 -0.68
CA MET A 137 -7.06 -13.21 0.65
C MET A 137 -6.20 -12.46 1.67
N PHE A 138 -6.80 -12.14 2.81
CA PHE A 138 -6.16 -11.43 3.92
C PHE A 138 -5.55 -10.06 3.56
N GLY A 139 -5.98 -9.43 2.45
CA GLY A 139 -5.37 -8.21 1.94
C GLY A 139 -5.19 -7.08 2.97
N PHE A 140 -6.14 -6.92 3.90
CA PHE A 140 -6.12 -5.97 5.01
C PHE A 140 -6.35 -6.64 6.37
N GLU A 141 -6.04 -7.93 6.52
CA GLU A 141 -6.21 -8.63 7.79
C GLU A 141 -5.53 -7.86 8.95
N SER A 142 -6.16 -7.83 10.13
CA SER A 142 -5.62 -7.20 11.34
C SER A 142 -5.27 -5.71 11.19
N CYS A 143 -5.90 -4.98 10.26
CA CYS A 143 -5.87 -3.52 10.23
C CYS A 143 -6.77 -2.93 11.33
N SER A 144 -6.43 -3.19 12.60
CA SER A 144 -7.31 -2.98 13.76
C SER A 144 -7.77 -1.54 13.98
N SER A 145 -7.03 -0.53 13.49
CA SER A 145 -7.44 0.89 13.56
C SER A 145 -8.26 1.37 12.36
N LEU A 146 -8.49 0.53 11.34
CA LEU A 146 -9.22 0.92 10.14
C LEU A 146 -10.68 1.17 10.51
N ARG A 147 -11.11 2.44 10.46
CA ARG A 147 -12.45 2.86 10.87
C ARG A 147 -13.42 3.02 9.70
N MET A 148 -12.88 3.44 8.57
CA MET A 148 -13.70 3.92 7.46
C MET A 148 -13.09 3.48 6.13
N ILE A 149 -13.91 2.86 5.29
CA ILE A 149 -13.60 2.62 3.90
C ILE A 149 -14.44 3.60 3.06
N THR A 150 -13.80 4.30 2.13
CA THR A 150 -14.43 5.34 1.29
C THR A 150 -13.94 5.25 -0.15
N LEU A 151 -14.56 6.01 -1.05
CA LEU A 151 -14.15 6.12 -2.44
C LEU A 151 -13.05 7.18 -2.58
N GLN A 152 -12.05 6.90 -3.42
CA GLN A 152 -11.04 7.89 -3.81
C GLN A 152 -11.65 8.99 -4.69
N ASP A 153 -12.63 8.64 -5.53
CA ASP A 153 -13.39 9.56 -6.39
C ASP A 153 -14.90 9.35 -6.12
N PRO A 154 -15.60 10.32 -5.51
CA PRO A 154 -17.03 10.19 -5.18
C PRO A 154 -17.94 10.25 -6.42
N HIS A 155 -17.43 10.65 -7.59
CA HIS A 155 -18.20 10.74 -8.84
C HIS A 155 -18.10 9.47 -9.70
N LYS A 156 -17.29 8.49 -9.29
CA LYS A 156 -17.13 7.21 -10.00
C LYS A 156 -17.52 6.04 -9.11
N PRO A 157 -18.37 5.12 -9.58
CA PRO A 157 -18.72 3.94 -8.81
C PRO A 157 -17.50 3.03 -8.66
N LEU A 158 -17.46 2.29 -7.56
CA LEU A 158 -16.42 1.30 -7.29
C LEU A 158 -16.71 0.01 -8.07
N CYS A 159 -15.79 -0.41 -8.93
CA CYS A 159 -15.87 -1.63 -9.75
C CYS A 159 -15.43 -2.91 -9.02
N LEU A 160 -15.48 -2.92 -7.69
CA LEU A 160 -15.04 -4.05 -6.87
C LEU A 160 -16.01 -5.23 -7.07
N LYS A 161 -15.48 -6.35 -7.60
CA LYS A 161 -16.22 -7.58 -7.91
C LYS A 161 -16.09 -8.63 -6.82
N THR A 162 -14.90 -8.73 -6.22
CA THR A 162 -14.58 -9.83 -5.29
C THR A 162 -13.84 -9.34 -4.05
N ILE A 163 -14.34 -9.75 -2.89
CA ILE A 163 -13.66 -9.66 -1.59
C ILE A 163 -13.40 -11.10 -1.14
N LYS A 164 -12.13 -11.48 -1.13
CA LYS A 164 -11.72 -12.86 -0.83
C LYS A 164 -11.64 -13.16 0.67
N GLU A 165 -11.34 -14.43 0.96
CA GLU A 165 -11.25 -14.98 2.30
C GLU A 165 -10.44 -14.09 3.25
N GLY A 166 -11.05 -13.72 4.37
CA GLY A 166 -10.40 -12.94 5.42
C GLY A 166 -9.88 -11.56 5.00
N ALA A 167 -10.29 -11.00 3.86
CA ALA A 167 -9.75 -9.75 3.32
C ALA A 167 -9.72 -8.58 4.32
N PHE A 168 -10.73 -8.47 5.19
CA PHE A 168 -10.83 -7.52 6.29
C PHE A 168 -10.97 -8.23 7.66
N ALA A 169 -10.50 -9.47 7.78
CA ALA A 169 -10.53 -10.20 9.04
C ALA A 169 -9.83 -9.40 10.17
N CYS A 170 -10.39 -9.44 11.37
CA CYS A 170 -9.86 -8.77 12.57
C CYS A 170 -9.66 -7.25 12.40
N CYS A 171 -10.40 -6.61 11.49
CA CYS A 171 -10.47 -5.15 11.40
C CYS A 171 -11.49 -4.61 12.41
N GLU A 172 -11.15 -4.68 13.69
CA GLU A 172 -12.06 -4.46 14.83
C GLU A 172 -12.76 -3.09 14.82
N SER A 173 -12.13 -2.05 14.25
CA SER A 173 -12.64 -0.68 14.27
C SER A 173 -13.51 -0.29 13.06
N ILE A 174 -13.69 -1.15 12.04
CA ILE A 174 -14.43 -0.75 10.83
C ILE A 174 -15.87 -0.46 11.21
N ALA A 175 -16.30 0.79 11.07
CA ALA A 175 -17.65 1.23 11.39
C ALA A 175 -18.44 1.65 10.14
N SER A 176 -17.75 1.91 9.02
CA SER A 176 -18.39 2.39 7.80
C SER A 176 -17.65 1.87 6.55
N ILE A 177 -18.44 1.34 5.61
CA ILE A 177 -18.00 0.88 4.30
C ILE A 177 -18.87 1.54 3.21
N PRO A 178 -18.35 1.75 1.99
CA PRO A 178 -19.13 2.35 0.92
C PRO A 178 -20.12 1.32 0.35
N TYR A 179 -21.11 1.82 -0.40
CA TYR A 179 -21.95 0.97 -1.22
C TYR A 179 -21.13 0.35 -2.37
N PHE A 180 -21.26 -0.95 -2.58
CA PHE A 180 -20.57 -1.69 -3.66
C PHE A 180 -21.57 -2.11 -4.75
N PRO A 181 -21.77 -1.30 -5.82
CA PRO A 181 -22.80 -1.56 -6.82
C PRO A 181 -22.54 -2.81 -7.68
N PHE A 182 -21.26 -3.20 -7.85
CA PHE A 182 -20.84 -4.30 -8.73
C PHE A 182 -20.22 -5.48 -7.97
N LEU A 183 -20.36 -5.53 -6.65
CA LEU A 183 -19.83 -6.64 -5.87
C LEU A 183 -20.63 -7.90 -6.17
N GLU A 184 -19.92 -8.95 -6.54
CA GLU A 184 -20.49 -10.24 -6.95
C GLU A 184 -20.24 -11.31 -5.88
N ILE A 185 -19.02 -11.33 -5.31
CA ILE A 185 -18.57 -12.42 -4.42
C ILE A 185 -17.97 -11.85 -3.13
N ILE A 186 -18.46 -12.36 -1.99
CA ILE A 186 -17.81 -12.25 -0.68
C ILE A 186 -17.52 -13.66 -0.20
N GLU A 187 -16.24 -14.00 -0.04
CA GLU A 187 -15.80 -15.30 0.46
C GLU A 187 -15.82 -15.36 2.00
N SER A 188 -15.62 -16.57 2.52
CA SER A 188 -15.62 -16.89 3.95
C SER A 188 -14.74 -15.94 4.79
N ASP A 189 -15.25 -15.56 5.96
CA ASP A 189 -14.53 -14.73 6.93
C ASP A 189 -14.05 -13.36 6.45
N ALA A 190 -14.47 -12.87 5.28
CA ALA A 190 -14.04 -11.59 4.70
C ALA A 190 -14.13 -10.41 5.69
N PHE A 191 -15.13 -10.41 6.57
CA PHE A 191 -15.33 -9.40 7.62
C PHE A 191 -15.37 -10.01 9.04
N THR A 192 -14.79 -11.19 9.24
CA THR A 192 -14.76 -11.84 10.55
C THR A 192 -14.02 -10.95 11.56
N GLY A 193 -14.52 -10.84 12.79
CA GLY A 193 -13.92 -9.96 13.80
C GLY A 193 -14.04 -8.44 13.52
N CYS A 194 -14.84 -7.99 12.54
CA CYS A 194 -15.19 -6.58 12.37
C CYS A 194 -16.22 -6.13 13.43
N LEU A 195 -15.77 -5.97 14.67
CA LEU A 195 -16.64 -5.76 15.84
C LEU A 195 -17.48 -4.47 15.80
N SER A 196 -17.02 -3.45 15.07
CA SER A 196 -17.70 -2.15 14.98
C SER A 196 -18.66 -2.04 13.78
N LEU A 197 -18.70 -3.05 12.90
CA LEU A 197 -19.47 -3.01 11.66
C LEU A 197 -20.91 -3.45 11.92
N THR A 198 -21.82 -2.48 12.05
CA THR A 198 -23.23 -2.76 12.43
C THR A 198 -24.16 -2.93 11.23
N GLU A 199 -23.88 -2.23 10.12
CA GLU A 199 -24.71 -2.27 8.92
C GLU A 199 -23.83 -2.34 7.67
N VAL A 200 -24.25 -3.18 6.73
CA VAL A 200 -23.54 -3.42 5.46
C VAL A 200 -24.56 -3.32 4.34
N THR A 201 -24.47 -2.27 3.52
CA THR A 201 -25.28 -2.15 2.32
C THR A 201 -24.52 -2.75 1.13
N LEU A 202 -24.92 -3.96 0.75
CA LEU A 202 -24.35 -4.70 -0.37
C LEU A 202 -25.14 -4.49 -1.66
N GLY A 203 -24.48 -4.67 -2.80
CA GLY A 203 -25.13 -4.64 -4.11
C GLY A 203 -26.20 -5.75 -4.25
N PRO A 204 -27.18 -5.57 -5.14
CA PRO A 204 -28.32 -6.50 -5.29
C PRO A 204 -27.93 -7.91 -5.77
N SER A 205 -26.70 -8.09 -6.25
CA SER A 205 -26.21 -9.33 -6.86
C SER A 205 -25.13 -10.04 -6.04
N VAL A 206 -24.91 -9.64 -4.78
CA VAL A 206 -23.89 -10.27 -3.95
C VAL A 206 -24.31 -11.68 -3.57
N ILE A 207 -23.41 -12.63 -3.85
CA ILE A 207 -23.50 -14.02 -3.40
C ILE A 207 -22.49 -14.19 -2.25
N SER A 208 -22.94 -14.69 -1.10
CA SER A 208 -22.06 -15.19 -0.04
C SER A 208 -21.61 -16.61 -0.41
N ALA A 209 -20.30 -16.84 -0.49
CA ALA A 209 -19.70 -18.12 -0.85
C ALA A 209 -18.97 -18.77 0.33
#